data_AF-A0A2U1RIB4-F1
#
_entry.id   AF-A0A2U1RIB4-F1
#
_cell.length_a   1.000
_cell.length_b   1.000
_cell.length_c   1.000
_cell.angle_alpha   90.00
_cell.angle_beta   90.00
_cell.angle_gamma   90.00
#
_symmetry.space_group_name_H-M   'P 1'
#
loop_
_entity.id
_entity.type
_entity.pdbx_description
1 polymer ?
#
loop_
_entity_poly.entity_id
_entity_poly.type
_entity_poly.pdbx_seq_one_letter_code
_entity_poly.pdbx_strand_id
1 'polypeptide(L)'
;MPGLAVSGTDGRDIDRIRQAFALQERILTPTVDEWALAGLLLARYSGRYGAIKPSDHLPDVLIAVSASSAGLPLVTENDHDMRAWQTLLVRHGRRLNIVAVRRS
;
A
#
# COMPACT_ATOMS: atom_id res chain seq x y z
N MET A 1 20.50 9.19 16.62
CA MET A 1 19.30 8.62 15.95
C MET A 1 18.14 8.75 16.93
N PRO A 2 17.28 9.77 16.84
CA PRO A 2 16.13 9.85 17.73
C PRO A 2 15.11 8.82 17.24
N GLY A 3 14.90 7.79 18.06
CA GLY A 3 13.84 6.81 17.85
C GLY A 3 12.50 7.50 17.87
N LEU A 4 11.67 7.22 16.87
CA LEU A 4 10.25 7.52 16.91
C LEU A 4 9.69 6.88 18.19
N ALA A 5 9.38 7.70 19.19
CA ALA A 5 8.64 7.28 20.36
C ALA A 5 7.22 6.95 19.88
N VAL A 6 7.03 5.71 19.45
CA VAL A 6 5.71 5.08 19.30
C VAL A 6 5.08 5.16 20.68
N SER A 7 4.00 5.93 20.82
CA SER A 7 3.34 6.06 22.11
C SER A 7 2.89 4.65 22.57
N GLY A 8 2.86 4.38 23.88
CA GLY A 8 2.44 3.06 24.39
C GLY A 8 1.00 2.68 24.00
N THR A 9 0.22 3.62 23.47
CA THR A 9 -1.08 3.43 22.81
C THR A 9 -0.94 2.92 21.38
N ASP A 10 -0.08 3.55 20.55
CA ASP A 10 0.13 3.13 19.15
C ASP A 10 0.67 1.70 19.05
N GLY A 11 1.56 1.31 19.96
CA GLY A 11 2.10 -0.05 20.00
C GLY A 11 1.01 -1.10 20.28
N ARG A 12 0.08 -0.80 21.20
CA ARG A 12 -1.03 -1.70 21.54
C ARG A 12 -2.07 -1.80 20.43
N ASP A 13 -2.31 -0.73 19.70
CA ASP A 13 -3.24 -0.74 18.56
C ASP A 13 -2.64 -1.51 17.37
N ILE A 14 -1.34 -1.35 17.11
CA ILE A 14 -0.62 -2.17 16.13
C ILE A 14 -0.64 -3.65 16.53
N ASP A 15 -0.42 -3.97 17.80
CA ASP A 15 -0.45 -5.35 18.27
C ASP A 15 -1.86 -5.96 18.20
N ARG A 16 -2.91 -5.19 18.47
CA ARG A 16 -4.30 -5.64 18.25
C ARG A 16 -4.58 -5.92 16.79
N ILE A 17 -4.15 -5.04 15.88
CA ILE A 17 -4.28 -5.27 14.45
C ILE A 17 -3.52 -6.54 14.06
N ARG A 18 -2.26 -6.67 14.49
CA ARG A 18 -1.45 -7.87 14.24
C ARG A 18 -2.12 -9.15 14.73
N GLN A 19 -2.65 -9.16 15.96
CA GLN A 19 -3.33 -10.33 16.53
C GLN A 19 -4.63 -10.64 15.79
N ALA A 20 -5.45 -9.63 15.48
CA ALA A 20 -6.70 -9.81 14.73
C ALA A 20 -6.45 -10.39 13.32
N PHE A 21 -5.39 -9.94 12.66
CA PHE A 21 -5.01 -10.45 11.34
C PHE A 21 -4.28 -11.80 11.40
N ALA A 22 -3.53 -12.09 12.47
CA ALA A 22 -2.90 -13.39 12.71
C ALA A 22 -3.96 -14.48 12.94
N LEU A 23 -5.04 -14.14 13.67
CA LEU A 23 -6.21 -15.02 13.84
C LEU A 23 -6.95 -15.31 12.54
N GLN A 24 -6.76 -14.47 11.52
CA GLN A 24 -7.36 -14.61 10.18
C GLN A 24 -6.36 -15.16 9.15
N GLU A 25 -5.12 -15.49 9.55
CA GLU A 25 -4.01 -16.02 8.74
C GLU A 25 -3.68 -15.24 7.44
N ARG A 26 -3.89 -13.92 7.40
CA ARG A 26 -3.84 -13.18 6.12
C ARG A 26 -3.06 -11.86 6.14
N ILE A 27 -2.01 -11.77 6.96
CA ILE A 27 -1.04 -10.67 6.82
C ILE A 27 -0.14 -10.96 5.60
N LEU A 28 -0.35 -10.21 4.53
CA LEU A 28 0.56 -10.26 3.38
C LEU A 28 1.84 -9.51 3.73
N THR A 29 2.96 -10.20 3.61
CA THR A 29 4.29 -9.57 3.64
C THR A 29 4.74 -9.38 2.20
N PRO A 30 5.07 -8.15 1.77
CA PRO A 30 5.46 -7.94 0.40
C PRO A 30 6.72 -8.74 0.03
N THR A 31 6.68 -9.42 -1.12
CA THR A 31 7.84 -10.18 -1.60
C THR A 31 8.92 -9.25 -2.18
N VAL A 32 10.12 -9.77 -2.41
CA VAL A 32 11.21 -9.01 -3.05
C VAL A 32 10.79 -8.45 -4.42
N ASP A 33 10.04 -9.24 -5.20
CA ASP A 33 9.55 -8.80 -6.52
C ASP A 33 8.53 -7.66 -6.39
N GLU A 34 7.71 -7.68 -5.33
CA GLU A 34 6.75 -6.61 -5.05
C GLU A 34 7.45 -5.32 -4.62
N TRP A 35 8.51 -5.43 -3.82
CA TRP A 35 9.39 -4.31 -3.49
C TRP A 35 10.06 -3.70 -4.75
N ALA A 36 10.58 -4.55 -5.64
CA ALA A 36 11.19 -4.11 -6.88
C ALA A 36 10.18 -3.40 -7.79
N LEU A 37 8.99 -3.98 -7.94
CA LEU A 37 7.91 -3.37 -8.71
C LEU A 37 7.45 -2.04 -8.10
N ALA A 38 7.30 -1.96 -6.78
CA ALA A 38 6.94 -0.72 -6.10
C ALA A 38 7.97 0.40 -6.36
N GLY A 39 9.27 0.09 -6.29
CA GLY A 39 10.34 1.03 -6.64
C GLY A 39 10.26 1.53 -8.09
N LEU A 40 10.00 0.62 -9.04
CA LEU A 40 9.79 0.99 -10.44
C LEU A 40 8.57 1.90 -10.62
N LEU A 41 7.46 1.59 -9.96
CA LEU A 41 6.23 2.40 -10.04
C LEU A 41 6.42 3.77 -9.40
N LEU A 42 7.16 3.89 -8.30
CA LEU A 42 7.52 5.18 -7.69
C LEU A 42 8.34 6.06 -8.64
N ALA A 43 9.31 5.47 -9.34
CA ALA A 43 10.09 6.19 -10.34
C ALA A 43 9.21 6.71 -11.49
N ARG A 44 8.25 5.90 -11.94
CA ARG A 44 7.27 6.28 -12.98
C ARG A 44 6.29 7.35 -12.50
N TYR A 45 5.86 7.26 -11.24
CA TYR A 45 5.00 8.25 -10.61
C TYR A 45 5.69 9.61 -10.52
N SER A 46 6.92 9.63 -10.01
CA SER A 46 7.76 10.83 -9.94
C SER A 46 7.96 11.47 -11.31
N GLY A 47 8.27 10.65 -12.33
CA GLY A 47 8.42 11.14 -13.70
C GLY A 47 7.13 11.70 -14.32
N ARG A 48 5.95 11.33 -13.82
CA ARG A 48 4.65 11.78 -14.34
C ARG A 48 4.06 12.96 -13.59
N TYR A 49 4.22 12.99 -12.27
CA TYR A 49 3.53 13.93 -11.38
C TYR A 49 4.48 14.92 -10.69
N GLY A 50 5.79 14.84 -10.98
CA GLY A 50 6.82 15.69 -10.42
C GLY A 50 7.53 15.03 -9.23
N ALA A 51 8.50 15.76 -8.68
CA ALA A 51 9.31 15.25 -7.58
C ALA A 51 8.44 14.89 -6.38
N ILE A 52 8.57 13.64 -5.93
CA ILE A 52 7.91 13.12 -4.73
C ILE A 52 8.94 12.73 -3.68
N LYS A 53 8.50 12.63 -2.43
CA LYS A 53 9.26 11.97 -1.37
C LYS A 53 8.84 10.50 -1.32
N PRO A 54 9.72 9.53 -1.66
CA PRO A 54 9.32 8.13 -1.78
C PRO A 54 8.71 7.54 -0.51
N SER A 55 9.17 7.96 0.67
CA SER A 55 8.64 7.48 1.96
C SER A 55 7.15 7.74 2.15
N ASP A 56 6.62 8.79 1.52
CA ASP A 56 5.25 9.25 1.72
C ASP A 56 4.28 8.44 0.84
N HIS A 57 4.79 7.76 -0.18
CA HIS A 57 4.01 6.98 -1.15
C HIS A 57 4.30 5.47 -1.10
N LEU A 58 5.41 5.08 -0.48
CA LEU A 58 5.88 3.70 -0.42
C LEU A 58 4.84 2.73 0.21
N PRO A 59 4.15 3.08 1.32
CA PRO A 59 3.11 2.20 1.85
C PRO A 59 1.96 1.98 0.86
N ASP A 60 1.47 3.04 0.23
CA ASP A 60 0.34 2.97 -0.70
C ASP A 60 0.65 2.12 -1.92
N VAL A 61 1.83 2.32 -2.52
CA VAL A 61 2.23 1.53 -3.69
C VAL A 61 2.44 0.06 -3.33
N LEU A 62 2.97 -0.25 -2.14
CA LEU A 62 3.15 -1.64 -1.71
C LEU A 62 1.80 -2.32 -1.47
N ILE A 63 0.84 -1.64 -0.82
CA ILE A 63 -0.51 -2.17 -0.63
C ILE A 63 -1.18 -2.42 -1.99
N ALA A 64 -1.07 -1.48 -2.92
CA ALA A 64 -1.61 -1.61 -4.27
C ALA A 64 -0.97 -2.78 -5.05
N VAL A 65 0.36 -2.92 -4.97
CA VAL A 65 1.11 -4.01 -5.61
C VAL A 65 0.72 -5.36 -5.02
N SER A 66 0.73 -5.51 -3.68
CA SER A 66 0.41 -6.78 -3.03
C SER A 66 -1.05 -7.18 -3.26
N ALA A 67 -2.00 -6.24 -3.25
CA ALA A 67 -3.39 -6.52 -3.61
C ALA A 67 -3.51 -6.99 -5.08
N SER A 68 -2.79 -6.33 -5.99
CA SER A 68 -2.75 -6.71 -7.41
C SER A 68 -2.15 -8.11 -7.62
N SER A 69 -1.02 -8.42 -6.99
CA SER A 69 -0.35 -9.73 -7.08
C SER A 69 -1.21 -10.85 -6.50
N ALA A 70 -1.91 -10.59 -5.39
CA ALA A 70 -2.80 -11.56 -4.75
C ALA A 70 -4.14 -11.72 -5.47
N GLY A 71 -4.44 -10.91 -6.49
CA GLY A 71 -5.73 -10.90 -7.18
C GLY A 71 -6.90 -10.46 -6.28
N LEU A 72 -6.62 -9.66 -5.26
CA LEU A 72 -7.61 -9.22 -4.27
C LEU A 72 -8.10 -7.80 -4.57
N PRO A 73 -9.36 -7.48 -4.21
CA PRO A 73 -9.83 -6.09 -4.23
C PRO A 73 -9.12 -5.25 -3.16
N LEU A 74 -8.78 -4.02 -3.51
CA LEU A 74 -8.28 -3.00 -2.59
C LEU A 74 -9.45 -2.15 -2.09
N VAL A 75 -9.81 -2.34 -0.83
CA VAL A 75 -10.88 -1.59 -0.17
C VAL A 75 -10.24 -0.38 0.52
N THR A 76 -10.70 0.83 0.20
CA THR A 76 -10.08 2.07 0.70
C THR A 76 -11.05 3.25 0.77
N GLU A 77 -10.81 4.16 1.71
CA GLU A 77 -11.43 5.49 1.72
C GLU A 77 -10.63 6.49 0.85
N ASN A 78 -9.34 6.22 0.60
CA ASN A 78 -8.47 7.03 -0.25
C ASN A 78 -8.47 6.52 -1.70
N ASP A 79 -9.65 6.52 -2.34
CA ASP A 79 -9.75 5.98 -3.70
C ASP A 79 -9.09 6.88 -4.74
N HIS A 80 -9.00 8.18 -4.48
CA HIS A 80 -8.34 9.15 -5.35
C HIS A 80 -6.87 8.79 -5.62
N ASP A 81 -6.06 8.62 -4.57
CA ASP A 81 -4.63 8.36 -4.74
C ASP A 81 -4.38 6.93 -5.26
N MET A 82 -5.20 5.98 -4.83
CA MET A 82 -5.11 4.58 -5.28
C MET A 82 -5.39 4.41 -6.76
N ARG A 83 -6.21 5.28 -7.37
CA ARG A 83 -6.44 5.28 -8.83
C ARG A 83 -5.19 5.64 -9.63
N ALA A 84 -4.29 6.45 -9.08
CA ALA A 84 -3.03 6.75 -9.74
C ALA A 84 -2.14 5.49 -9.80
N TRP A 85 -2.07 4.72 -8.72
CA TRP A 85 -1.36 3.44 -8.68
C TRP A 85 -2.01 2.38 -9.57
N GLN A 86 -3.34 2.29 -9.58
CA GLN A 86 -4.09 1.43 -10.50
C GLN A 86 -3.70 1.72 -11.96
N THR A 87 -3.64 3.00 -12.35
CA THR A 87 -3.28 3.41 -13.71
C THR A 87 -1.87 2.95 -14.08
N LEU A 88 -0.89 3.10 -13.17
CA LEU A 88 0.48 2.67 -13.42
C LEU A 88 0.61 1.14 -13.48
N LEU A 89 -0.11 0.40 -12.63
CA LEU A 89 -0.16 -1.06 -12.65
C LEU A 89 -0.75 -1.60 -13.96
N VAL A 90 -1.84 -1.01 -14.45
CA VAL A 90 -2.46 -1.38 -15.74
C VAL A 90 -1.48 -1.20 -16.90
N ARG A 91 -0.69 -0.13 -16.89
CA ARG A 91 0.38 0.09 -17.88
C ARG A 91 1.53 -0.92 -17.79
N HIS A 92 1.60 -1.71 -16.72
CA HIS A 92 2.54 -2.82 -16.55
C HIS A 92 1.85 -4.19 -16.67
N GLY A 93 0.68 -4.24 -17.32
CA GLY A 93 -0.04 -5.49 -17.59
C GLY A 93 -0.70 -6.11 -16.35
N ARG A 94 -0.80 -5.37 -15.25
CA ARG A 94 -1.41 -5.82 -13.99
C ARG A 94 -2.80 -5.22 -13.81
N ARG A 95 -3.59 -5.82 -12.92
CA ARG A 95 -4.93 -5.33 -12.59
C ARG A 95 -5.04 -5.07 -11.10
N LEU A 96 -5.75 -4.00 -10.74
CA LEU A 96 -6.10 -3.68 -9.37
C LEU A 96 -7.58 -3.29 -9.37
N ASN A 97 -8.40 -4.01 -8.60
CA ASN A 97 -9.81 -3.65 -8.41
C ASN A 97 -9.93 -2.79 -7.15
N ILE A 98 -10.43 -1.56 -7.27
CA ILE A 98 -10.58 -0.65 -6.14
C ILE A 98 -12.06 -0.60 -5.73
N VAL A 99 -12.31 -0.83 -4.45
CA VAL A 99 -13.62 -0.69 -3.82
C VAL A 99 -13.56 0.53 -2.90
N ALA A 100 -14.15 1.64 -3.33
CA ALA A 100 -14.20 2.85 -2.53
C ALA A 100 -15.23 2.68 -1.40
N VAL A 101 -14.82 3.00 -0.17
CA VAL A 101 -15.70 3.07 0.99
C VAL A 101 -15.91 4.54 1.33
N ARG A 102 -17.16 4.95 1.54
CA ARG A 102 -17.49 6.26 2.10
C ARG A 102 -18.17 6.05 3.44
N ARG A 103 -17.71 6.76 4.47
CA ARG A 103 -18.43 6.80 5.75
C ARG A 103 -19.74 7.54 5.56
N SER A 104 -20.83 6.86 5.91
CA SER A 104 -22.17 7.42 6.08
C SER A 104 -22.26 8.20 7.40
#